data_AF-A0AA38VEB6-F1
#
_entry.id   AF-A0AA38VEB6-F1
#
_cell.length_a   1.000
_cell.length_b   1.000
_cell.length_c   1.000
_cell.angle_alpha   90.00
_cell.angle_beta   90.00
_cell.angle_gamma   90.00
#
_symmetry.space_group_name_H-M   'P 1'
#
loop_
_entity.id
_entity.type
_entity.pdbx_description
1 polymer ?
#
loop_
_entity_poly.entity_id
_entity_poly.type
_entity_poly.pdbx_seq_one_letter_code
_entity_poly.pdbx_strand_id
1 'polypeptide(L)'
;MSSQDNSGIPVSHAPSNTNYKLLELPSELLELLESDNPPVLTLTSSPTAALLKSPDKTYSLRQKNTSNALILLSPALPDPETSTPGEPTGLIAIATVHETIELVPETGGAKAPATIARGKWHERFAKGR
;
A
#
# COMPACT_ATOMS: atom_id res chain seq x y z
N MET A 1 14.76 35.06 -26.98
CA MET A 1 14.89 34.00 -25.95
C MET A 1 13.65 34.08 -25.09
N SER A 2 12.80 33.05 -25.12
CA SER A 2 11.53 33.07 -24.37
C SER A 2 11.81 32.71 -22.92
N SER A 3 11.79 33.71 -22.04
CA SER A 3 11.68 33.49 -20.60
C SER A 3 10.25 33.07 -20.29
N GLN A 4 9.96 31.77 -20.37
CA GLN A 4 8.77 31.25 -19.72
C GLN A 4 9.02 31.41 -18.22
N ASP A 5 8.31 32.34 -17.58
CA ASP A 5 8.18 32.36 -16.13
C ASP A 5 7.59 31.00 -15.73
N ASN A 6 8.44 30.12 -15.22
CA ASN A 6 8.03 28.81 -14.76
C ASN A 6 7.34 28.97 -13.40
N SER A 7 6.07 29.38 -13.42
CA SER A 7 5.22 29.56 -12.23
C SER A 7 4.72 28.22 -11.64
N GLY A 8 5.35 27.10 -12.00
CA GLY A 8 4.97 25.76 -11.55
C GLY A 8 5.64 25.36 -10.24
N ILE A 9 5.06 24.40 -9.53
CA ILE A 9 5.69 23.79 -8.36
C ILE A 9 6.80 22.86 -8.87
N PRO A 10 8.07 23.05 -8.48
CA PRO A 10 9.15 22.19 -8.93
C PRO A 10 8.97 20.78 -8.34
N VAL A 11 9.11 19.75 -9.18
CA VAL A 11 9.07 18.34 -8.76
C VAL A 11 10.42 17.71 -9.03
N SER A 12 11.06 17.18 -8.00
CA SER A 12 12.31 16.43 -8.10
C SER A 12 12.09 14.95 -7.81
N HIS A 13 12.91 14.07 -8.39
CA HIS A 13 12.83 12.63 -8.16
C HIS A 13 14.00 12.19 -7.28
N ALA A 14 13.72 11.91 -6.01
CA ALA A 14 14.69 11.44 -5.03
C ALA A 14 14.04 10.35 -4.16
N PRO A 15 13.97 9.11 -4.67
CA PRO A 15 13.32 8.01 -3.95
C PRO A 15 14.08 7.74 -2.64
N SER A 16 13.34 7.60 -1.54
CA SER A 16 13.92 7.26 -0.25
C SER A 16 14.31 5.78 -0.19
N ASN A 17 15.26 5.43 0.67
CA ASN A 17 15.58 4.03 0.99
C ASN A 17 14.48 3.34 1.81
N THR A 18 13.47 4.09 2.28
CA THR A 18 12.30 3.55 2.98
C THR A 18 11.37 2.84 2.01
N ASN A 19 10.96 1.60 2.34
CA ASN A 19 9.96 0.87 1.57
C ASN A 19 8.56 1.36 1.92
N TYR A 20 7.92 2.08 1.01
CA TYR A 20 6.54 2.52 1.16
C TYR A 20 5.57 1.52 0.54
N LYS A 21 4.46 1.25 1.24
CA LYS A 21 3.31 0.51 0.74
C LYS A 21 2.03 1.25 1.11
N LEU A 22 1.04 1.19 0.24
CA LEU A 22 -0.27 1.79 0.47
C LEU A 22 -1.22 0.73 1.02
N LEU A 23 -1.87 1.05 2.13
CA LEU A 23 -2.86 0.20 2.77
C LEU A 23 -4.23 0.88 2.68
N GLU A 24 -5.22 0.19 2.11
CA GLU A 24 -6.60 0.64 2.06
C GLU A 24 -7.26 0.42 3.42
N LEU A 25 -7.69 1.49 4.07
CA LEU A 25 -8.28 1.45 5.41
C LEU A 25 -9.82 1.44 5.31
N PRO A 26 -10.51 0.42 5.84
CA PRO A 26 -11.96 0.48 6.06
C PRO A 26 -12.33 1.66 6.96
N SER A 27 -13.51 2.25 6.76
CA SER A 27 -13.95 3.44 7.50
C SER A 27 -13.90 3.26 9.02
N GLU A 28 -14.33 2.11 9.51
CA GLU A 28 -14.29 1.76 10.94
C GLU A 28 -12.87 1.74 11.52
N LEU A 29 -11.88 1.34 10.73
CA LEU A 29 -10.49 1.26 11.16
C LEU A 29 -9.82 2.63 11.06
N LEU A 30 -10.22 3.46 10.09
CA LEU A 30 -9.83 4.87 10.02
C LEU A 30 -10.35 5.64 11.24
N GLU A 31 -11.66 5.54 11.55
CA GLU A 31 -12.27 6.17 12.74
C GLU A 31 -11.57 5.72 14.02
N LEU A 32 -11.21 4.45 14.13
CA LEU A 32 -10.48 3.90 15.26
C LEU A 32 -9.07 4.49 15.40
N LEU A 33 -8.36 4.68 14.29
CA LEU A 33 -7.02 5.28 14.26
C LEU A 33 -7.03 6.80 14.51
N GLU A 34 -8.12 7.48 14.15
CA GLU A 34 -8.31 8.92 14.38
C GLU A 34 -8.93 9.24 15.75
N SER A 35 -9.33 8.23 16.52
CA SER A 35 -9.90 8.41 17.86
C SER A 35 -8.90 8.99 18.87
N ASP A 36 -9.39 9.56 19.97
CA ASP A 36 -8.55 10.16 21.02
C ASP A 36 -7.57 9.14 21.66
N ASN A 37 -7.91 7.85 21.62
CA ASN A 37 -7.11 6.77 22.18
C ASN A 37 -6.97 5.65 21.14
N PRO A 38 -6.14 5.86 20.09
CA PRO A 38 -6.02 4.90 19.01
C PRO A 38 -5.35 3.62 19.52
N PRO A 39 -5.92 2.44 19.26
CA PRO A 39 -5.34 1.18 19.71
C PRO A 39 -4.11 0.81 18.88
N VAL A 40 -3.25 -0.04 19.45
CA VAL A 40 -2.13 -0.63 18.73
C VAL A 40 -2.65 -1.69 17.77
N LEU A 41 -2.45 -1.48 16.47
CA LEU A 41 -2.69 -2.49 15.46
C LEU A 41 -1.47 -3.42 15.34
N THR A 42 -1.70 -4.73 15.23
CA THR A 42 -0.61 -5.71 15.14
C THR A 42 -0.66 -6.47 13.83
N LEU A 43 0.51 -6.59 13.19
CA LEU A 43 0.69 -7.44 12.02
C LEU A 43 1.21 -8.81 12.46
N THR A 44 0.52 -9.86 12.06
CA THR A 44 0.88 -11.26 12.36
C THR A 44 0.90 -12.07 11.08
N SER A 45 1.81 -13.03 10.97
CA SER A 45 1.79 -13.98 9.85
C SER A 45 0.86 -15.15 10.17
N SER A 46 0.18 -15.64 9.14
CA SER A 46 -0.50 -16.93 9.13
C SER A 46 0.11 -17.81 8.03
N PRO A 47 -0.21 -19.11 7.98
CA PRO A 47 0.29 -20.00 6.92
C PRO A 47 -0.10 -19.57 5.50
N THR A 48 -1.15 -18.75 5.35
CA THR A 48 -1.74 -18.40 4.05
C THR A 48 -1.70 -16.91 3.73
N ALA A 49 -1.51 -16.03 4.72
CA ALA A 49 -1.51 -14.58 4.52
C ALA A 49 -0.85 -13.83 5.69
N ALA A 50 -0.58 -12.54 5.50
CA ALA A 50 -0.38 -11.62 6.62
C ALA A 50 -1.75 -11.14 7.13
N LEU A 51 -1.87 -10.95 8.44
CA LEU A 51 -3.08 -10.52 9.12
C LEU A 51 -2.83 -9.22 9.88
N LEU A 52 -3.75 -8.26 9.76
CA LEU A 52 -3.85 -7.08 10.60
C LEU A 52 -4.91 -7.33 11.68
N LYS A 53 -4.53 -7.20 12.94
CA LYS A 53 -5.43 -7.35 14.08
C LYS A 53 -5.68 -5.98 14.72
N SER A 54 -6.96 -5.62 14.78
CA SER A 54 -7.48 -4.59 15.68
C SER A 54 -8.03 -5.27 16.96
N PRO A 55 -8.43 -4.50 18.00
CA PRO A 55 -8.98 -5.07 19.23
C PRO A 55 -10.15 -6.02 19.00
N ASP A 56 -11.02 -5.69 18.02
CA ASP A 56 -12.28 -6.40 17.79
C ASP A 56 -12.28 -7.24 16.51
N LYS A 57 -11.35 -6.99 15.57
CA LYS A 57 -11.39 -7.56 14.22
C LYS A 57 -10.04 -8.01 13.70
N THR A 58 -10.07 -9.00 12.82
CA THR A 58 -8.89 -9.48 12.09
C THR A 58 -9.14 -9.34 10.60
N TYR A 59 -8.17 -8.79 9.89
CA TYR A 59 -8.21 -8.59 8.45
C TYR A 59 -7.05 -9.32 7.79
N SER A 60 -7.32 -10.10 6.74
CA SER A 60 -6.29 -10.63 5.84
C SER A 60 -5.83 -9.55 4.88
N LEU A 61 -4.52 -9.35 4.79
CA LEU A 61 -3.92 -8.45 3.79
C LEU A 61 -3.93 -9.12 2.42
N ARG A 62 -4.43 -8.40 1.41
CA ARG A 62 -4.44 -8.83 0.01
C ARG A 62 -3.75 -7.80 -0.86
N GLN A 63 -2.73 -8.23 -1.58
CA GLN A 63 -2.05 -7.37 -2.53
C GLN A 63 -2.87 -7.26 -3.82
N LYS A 64 -3.07 -6.03 -4.29
CA LYS A 64 -3.77 -5.69 -5.51
C LYS A 64 -2.88 -4.83 -6.38
N ASN A 65 -2.46 -5.38 -7.52
CA ASN A 65 -1.64 -4.65 -8.48
C ASN A 65 -2.49 -3.61 -9.22
N THR A 66 -1.88 -2.49 -9.56
CA THR A 66 -2.49 -1.41 -10.34
C THR A 66 -1.81 -1.31 -11.70
N SER A 67 -2.58 -1.08 -12.77
CA SER A 67 -2.00 -0.83 -14.11
C SER A 67 -1.35 0.56 -14.23
N ASN A 68 -1.65 1.44 -13.28
CA ASN A 68 -1.07 2.78 -13.18
C ASN A 68 0.02 2.80 -12.11
N ALA A 69 1.03 3.64 -12.32
CA ALA A 69 2.02 3.97 -11.31
C ALA A 69 1.47 5.05 -10.36
N LEU A 70 1.58 4.81 -9.06
CA LEU A 70 1.23 5.77 -8.00
C LEU A 70 2.51 6.41 -7.48
N ILE A 71 2.67 7.71 -7.66
CA ILE A 71 3.86 8.45 -7.22
C ILE A 71 3.55 9.08 -5.86
N LEU A 72 4.33 8.71 -4.84
CA LEU A 72 4.26 9.32 -3.52
C LEU A 72 5.15 10.55 -3.50
N LEU A 73 4.56 11.69 -3.15
CA LEU A 73 5.23 12.98 -3.08
C LEU A 73 5.36 13.41 -1.62
N SER A 74 6.52 13.92 -1.24
CA SER A 74 6.76 14.63 0.02
C SER A 74 7.07 16.08 -0.29
N PRO A 75 6.66 17.05 0.55
CA PRO A 75 7.21 18.39 0.50
C PRO A 75 8.73 18.35 0.62
N ALA A 76 9.43 19.14 -0.20
CA ALA A 76 10.84 19.41 0.00
C ALA A 76 11.01 20.19 1.31
N LEU A 77 12.03 19.88 2.11
CA LEU A 77 12.33 20.72 3.26
C LEU A 77 12.93 22.04 2.75
N PRO A 78 12.47 23.20 3.24
CA PRO A 78 13.13 24.46 2.94
C PRO A 78 14.53 24.41 3.54
N ASP A 79 15.55 24.62 2.71
CA ASP A 79 16.92 24.79 3.19
C ASP A 79 17.04 26.17 3.86
N PRO A 80 17.25 26.24 5.18
CA PRO A 80 17.23 27.50 5.91
C PRO A 80 18.29 28.51 5.44
N GLU A 81 19.33 28.08 4.73
CA GLU A 81 20.38 28.98 4.22
C GLU A 81 20.06 29.57 2.83
N THR A 82 19.20 28.93 2.05
CA THR A 82 18.91 29.33 0.66
C THR A 82 17.44 29.67 0.40
N SER A 83 16.54 29.36 1.34
CA SER A 83 15.10 29.58 1.16
C SER A 83 14.70 31.01 1.52
N THR A 84 14.10 31.72 0.57
CA THR A 84 13.49 33.02 0.83
C THR A 84 12.09 32.82 1.44
N PRO A 85 11.68 33.57 2.47
CA PRO A 85 10.31 33.51 2.99
C PRO A 85 9.30 33.81 1.87
N GLY A 86 8.49 32.81 1.49
CA GLY A 86 7.48 32.93 0.45
C GLY A 86 7.79 32.23 -0.89
N GLU A 87 8.96 31.59 -1.04
CA GLU A 87 9.21 30.73 -2.20
C GLU A 87 8.40 29.42 -2.13
N PRO A 88 7.88 28.93 -3.28
CA PRO A 88 7.12 27.70 -3.32
C PRO A 88 8.02 26.51 -2.98
N THR A 89 7.73 25.87 -1.84
CA THR A 89 8.33 24.60 -1.47
C THR A 89 8.09 23.56 -2.57
N GLY A 90 9.16 23.01 -3.13
CA GLY A 90 9.06 21.97 -4.14
C GLY A 90 8.49 20.65 -3.62
N LEU A 91 8.22 19.71 -4.53
CA LEU A 91 7.80 18.35 -4.21
C LEU A 91 8.90 17.37 -4.57
N ILE A 92 9.06 16.34 -3.76
CA ILE A 92 10.01 15.25 -3.97
C ILE A 92 9.22 13.96 -4.19
N ALA A 93 9.42 13.30 -5.33
CA ALA A 93 8.93 11.94 -5.55
C ALA A 93 9.79 10.96 -4.76
N ILE A 94 9.21 10.49 -3.64
CA ILE A 94 9.88 9.64 -2.65
C ILE A 94 9.70 8.15 -2.91
N ALA A 95 8.68 7.77 -3.70
CA ALA A 95 8.45 6.39 -4.12
C ALA A 95 7.49 6.32 -5.31
N THR A 96 7.59 5.22 -6.07
CA THR A 96 6.63 4.86 -7.11
C THR A 96 6.10 3.46 -6.82
N VAL A 97 4.80 3.35 -6.60
CA VAL A 97 4.13 2.12 -6.16
C VAL A 97 3.21 1.62 -7.27
N HIS A 98 3.19 0.30 -7.47
CA HIS A 98 2.38 -0.38 -8.50
C HIS A 98 1.38 -1.35 -7.90
N GLU A 99 1.20 -1.28 -6.59
CA GLU A 99 0.37 -2.17 -5.81
C GLU A 99 -0.21 -1.43 -4.60
N THR A 100 -1.37 -1.91 -4.16
CA THR A 100 -2.02 -1.49 -2.93
C THR A 100 -2.30 -2.75 -2.11
N ILE A 101 -2.46 -2.58 -0.80
CA ILE A 101 -2.86 -3.64 0.10
C ILE A 101 -4.30 -3.38 0.51
N GLU A 102 -5.19 -4.30 0.19
CA GLU A 102 -6.57 -4.33 0.62
C GLU A 102 -6.71 -5.14 1.92
N LEU A 103 -7.59 -4.69 2.82
CA LEU A 103 -7.92 -5.37 4.06
C LEU A 103 -9.25 -6.12 3.94
N VAL A 104 -9.19 -7.46 3.97
CA VAL A 104 -10.38 -8.32 3.89
C VAL A 104 -10.71 -8.87 5.27
N PRO A 105 -11.89 -8.57 5.85
CA PRO A 105 -12.28 -9.11 7.16
C PRO A 105 -12.26 -10.64 7.17
N GLU A 106 -11.58 -11.25 8.13
CA GLU A 106 -11.69 -12.69 8.37
C GLU A 106 -12.88 -12.94 9.28
N THR A 107 -14.03 -13.31 8.70
CA THR A 107 -15.11 -13.91 9.48
C THR A 107 -14.64 -15.27 10.00
N GLY A 108 -14.34 -15.33 11.30
CA GLY A 108 -14.05 -16.53 12.10
C GLY A 108 -13.74 -17.82 11.34
N GLY A 109 -12.45 -18.07 11.11
CA GLY A 109 -11.95 -19.39 10.70
C GLY A 109 -12.24 -19.73 9.24
N ALA A 110 -11.66 -18.97 8.30
CA ALA A 110 -11.48 -19.47 6.94
C ALA A 110 -10.54 -20.68 6.98
N LYS A 111 -11.11 -21.89 7.15
CA LYS A 111 -10.43 -23.15 6.88
C LYS A 111 -9.81 -23.02 5.49
N ALA A 112 -8.51 -23.29 5.39
CA ALA A 112 -7.82 -23.34 4.11
C ALA A 112 -8.69 -24.11 3.10
N PRO A 113 -8.87 -23.61 1.86
CA PRO A 113 -9.62 -24.36 0.86
C PRO A 113 -8.97 -25.73 0.76
N ALA A 114 -9.75 -26.78 1.01
CA ALA A 114 -9.28 -28.15 0.94
C ALA A 114 -8.57 -28.31 -0.42
N THR A 115 -7.29 -28.67 -0.39
CA THR A 115 -6.54 -28.97 -1.60
C THR A 115 -7.29 -30.08 -2.32
N ILE A 116 -8.05 -29.73 -3.35
CA ILE A 116 -8.63 -30.72 -4.25
C ILE A 116 -7.42 -31.41 -4.86
N ALA A 117 -7.20 -32.66 -4.45
CA ALA A 117 -6.09 -33.48 -4.92
C ALA A 117 -6.02 -33.36 -6.44
N ARG A 118 -4.89 -32.86 -6.92
CA ARG A 118 -4.56 -32.57 -8.32
C ARG A 118 -4.39 -33.85 -9.17
N GLY A 119 -5.21 -34.88 -8.89
CA GLY A 119 -5.10 -36.24 -9.43
C GLY A 119 -6.04 -36.56 -10.58
N LYS A 120 -7.13 -35.81 -10.79
CA LYS A 120 -8.13 -36.18 -11.83
C LYS A 120 -7.90 -35.59 -13.22
N TRP A 121 -6.94 -34.67 -13.38
CA TRP A 121 -6.62 -34.13 -14.72
C TRP A 121 -5.82 -35.14 -15.55
N HIS A 122 -4.79 -35.75 -14.98
CA HIS A 122 -3.91 -36.67 -15.71
C HIS A 122 -4.60 -37.98 -16.13
N GLU A 123 -5.64 -38.43 -15.42
CA GLU A 123 -6.40 -39.62 -15.80
C GLU A 123 -7.36 -39.40 -16.98
N ARG A 124 -7.90 -38.18 -17.15
CA ARG A 124 -8.91 -37.92 -18.19
C ARG A 124 -8.35 -37.75 -19.60
N PHE A 125 -7.05 -37.49 -19.74
CA PHE A 125 -6.42 -37.22 -21.04
C PHE A 125 -5.34 -38.25 -21.44
N ALA A 126 -4.92 -39.15 -20.55
CA ALA A 126 -3.91 -40.16 -20.88
C ALA A 126 -4.50 -41.42 -21.56
N LYS A 127 -5.82 -41.60 -21.58
CA LYS A 127 -6.48 -42.82 -22.11
C LYS A 127 -6.85 -42.70 -23.60
N GLY A 128 -5.90 -42.23 -24.41
CA GLY A 128 -6.10 -41.98 -25.83
C GLY A 128 -4.79 -42.01 -26.63
N ARG A 129 -3.97 -43.03 -26.42
CA ARG A 129 -2.95 -43.49 -27.36
C ARG A 129 -2.79 -45.00 -27.23
#